data_AF-A0A3C2E908-F1
#
_entry.id   AF-A0A3C2E908-F1
#
_cell.length_a   1.000
_cell.length_b   1.000
_cell.length_c   1.000
_cell.angle_alpha   90.00
_cell.angle_beta   90.00
_cell.angle_gamma   90.00
#
_symmetry.space_group_name_H-M   'P 1'
#
loop_
_entity.id
_entity.type
_entity.pdbx_description
1 polymer ?
#
loop_
_entity_poly.entity_id
_entity_poly.type
_entity_poly.pdbx_seq_one_letter_code
_entity_poly.pdbx_strand_id
1 'polypeptide(L)'
;MTGFIHVIVPEADFHLQSGQDDLTEYRFNTGTAKHLFCKACGVKSFYRPRSHPDAWSVNLRCFDADQGLSGRIADFDGANWEAAMGQEAGGQA
;
A
#
# COMPACT_ATOMS: atom_id res chain seq x y z
N MET A 1 -9.64 -7.39 -10.59
CA MET A 1 -9.49 -6.82 -9.22
C MET A 1 -8.34 -7.54 -8.55
N THR A 2 -7.33 -6.84 -8.00
CA THR A 2 -6.05 -7.44 -7.57
C THR A 2 -6.01 -7.95 -6.12
N GLY A 3 -7.13 -7.96 -5.39
CA GLY A 3 -7.19 -8.46 -4.02
C GLY A 3 -6.09 -7.86 -3.13
N PHE A 4 -5.79 -6.57 -3.26
CA PHE A 4 -4.72 -5.95 -2.50
C PHE A 4 -5.21 -5.71 -1.06
N ILE A 5 -4.47 -6.21 -0.06
CA ILE A 5 -4.73 -5.92 1.36
C ILE A 5 -3.68 -4.93 1.84
N HIS A 6 -4.12 -3.75 2.25
CA HIS A 6 -3.24 -2.62 2.55
C HIS A 6 -2.62 -2.75 3.94
N VAL A 7 -1.27 -2.75 3.98
CA VAL A 7 -0.49 -2.53 5.20
C VAL A 7 0.26 -1.21 5.03
N ILE A 8 -0.06 -0.20 5.85
CA ILE A 8 0.61 1.10 5.78
C ILE A 8 1.90 1.06 6.60
N VAL A 9 3.02 1.38 5.96
CA VAL A 9 4.36 1.37 6.54
C VAL A 9 4.97 2.76 6.38
N PRO A 10 5.40 3.44 7.47
CA PRO A 10 6.08 4.73 7.37
C PRO A 10 7.30 4.66 6.43
N GLU A 11 7.62 5.76 5.74
CA GLU A 11 8.80 5.84 4.87
C GLU A 11 10.08 5.37 5.57
N ALA A 12 10.26 5.73 6.85
CA ALA A 12 11.44 5.39 7.63
C ALA A 12 11.61 3.88 7.87
N ASP A 13 10.51 3.11 7.83
CA ASP A 13 10.50 1.67 8.11
C ASP A 13 10.46 0.82 6.82
N PHE A 14 10.44 1.46 5.64
CA PHE A 14 10.44 0.78 4.35
C PHE A 14 11.79 0.91 3.65
N HIS A 15 12.38 -0.23 3.29
CA HIS A 15 13.60 -0.28 2.49
C HIS A 15 13.46 -1.26 1.33
N LEU A 16 13.61 -0.79 0.10
CA LEU A 16 13.61 -1.64 -1.08
C LEU A 16 14.99 -2.28 -1.25
N GLN A 17 15.07 -3.59 -0.99
CA GLN A 17 16.32 -4.34 -1.08
C GLN A 17 16.74 -4.65 -2.53
N SER A 18 15.77 -4.87 -3.44
CA SER A 18 16.06 -5.28 -4.82
C SER A 18 14.87 -5.02 -5.76
N GLY A 19 15.09 -5.17 -7.07
CA GLY A 19 14.02 -5.13 -8.08
C GLY A 19 13.54 -3.72 -8.47
N GLN A 20 14.22 -2.65 -8.04
CA GLN A 20 13.87 -1.27 -8.37
C GLN A 20 13.77 -1.02 -9.89
N ASP A 21 14.69 -1.59 -10.66
CA ASP A 21 14.71 -1.45 -12.13
C ASP A 21 13.63 -2.30 -12.81
N ASP A 22 13.00 -3.21 -12.09
CA ASP A 22 11.92 -4.08 -12.58
C ASP A 22 10.53 -3.51 -12.32
N LEU A 23 10.43 -2.30 -11.77
CA LEU A 23 9.17 -1.64 -11.49
C LEU A 23 8.74 -0.72 -12.64
N THR A 24 7.47 -0.84 -13.03
CA THR A 24 6.77 0.12 -13.87
C THR A 24 5.91 1.01 -12.99
N GLU A 25 6.08 2.32 -13.11
CA GLU A 25 5.26 3.31 -12.43
C GLU A 25 4.05 3.71 -13.28
N TYR A 26 2.88 3.73 -12.65
CA TYR A 26 1.65 4.26 -13.20
C TYR A 26 1.07 5.33 -12.27
N ARG A 27 0.68 6.47 -12.85
CA ARG A 27 0.06 7.59 -12.14
C ARG A 27 -1.21 8.01 -12.88
N PHE A 28 -2.22 8.43 -12.13
CA PHE A 28 -3.47 8.94 -12.69
C PHE A 28 -4.05 10.06 -11.82
N ASN A 29 -5.08 10.74 -12.33
CA ASN A 29 -5.74 11.86 -11.66
C ASN A 29 -4.73 12.94 -11.22
N THR A 30 -4.55 13.17 -9.91
CA THR A 30 -3.62 14.17 -9.37
C THR A 30 -2.16 13.79 -9.53
N GLY A 31 -1.86 12.53 -9.88
CA GLY A 31 -0.49 12.02 -9.98
C GLY A 31 0.25 11.91 -8.65
N THR A 32 -0.44 12.10 -7.51
CA THR A 32 0.14 11.98 -6.16
C THR A 32 0.46 10.53 -5.83
N ALA A 33 -0.46 9.61 -6.12
CA ALA A 33 -0.23 8.19 -5.91
C ALA A 33 0.74 7.66 -6.97
N LYS A 34 1.73 6.89 -6.53
CA LYS A 34 2.69 6.20 -7.41
C LYS A 34 2.41 4.71 -7.35
N HIS A 35 1.72 4.17 -8.36
CA HIS A 35 1.41 2.75 -8.44
C HIS A 35 2.58 2.01 -9.09
N LEU A 36 3.20 1.07 -8.38
CA LEU A 36 4.39 0.36 -8.84
C LEU A 36 4.07 -1.12 -9.09
N PHE A 37 4.35 -1.62 -10.29
CA PHE A 37 4.07 -3.00 -10.68
C PHE A 37 5.34 -3.65 -11.23
N CYS A 38 5.57 -4.93 -10.93
CA CYS A 38 6.65 -5.68 -11.56
C CYS A 38 6.38 -5.80 -13.07
N LYS A 39 7.33 -5.36 -13.89
CA LYS A 39 7.23 -5.42 -15.36
C LYS A 39 7.18 -6.84 -15.92
N ALA A 40 7.67 -7.83 -15.15
CA ALA A 40 7.69 -9.23 -15.56
C ALA A 40 6.41 -10.00 -15.20
N CYS A 41 5.91 -9.87 -13.97
CA CYS A 41 4.75 -10.64 -13.48
C CYS A 41 3.49 -9.81 -13.23
N GLY A 42 3.56 -8.48 -13.31
CA GLY A 42 2.43 -7.57 -13.10
C GLY A 42 2.01 -7.38 -11.63
N VAL A 43 2.69 -8.03 -10.68
CA VAL A 43 2.35 -7.93 -9.25
C VAL A 43 2.65 -6.52 -8.72
N LYS A 44 1.68 -5.96 -7.98
CA LYS A 44 1.83 -4.75 -7.18
C LYS A 44 2.16 -5.17 -5.74
N SER A 45 3.44 -5.28 -5.39
CA SER A 45 3.85 -5.65 -4.02
C SER A 45 3.73 -4.49 -3.05
N PHE A 46 3.97 -3.27 -3.52
CA PHE A 46 3.85 -2.03 -2.74
C PHE A 46 3.58 -0.85 -3.66
N TYR A 47 3.13 0.27 -3.10
CA TYR A 47 2.96 1.54 -3.82
C TYR A 47 2.92 2.73 -2.85
N ARG A 48 3.10 3.96 -3.34
CA ARG A 48 2.83 5.16 -2.52
C ARG A 48 1.39 5.63 -2.71
N PRO A 49 0.52 5.54 -1.69
CA PRO A 49 -0.86 5.98 -1.80
C PRO A 49 -0.99 7.50 -1.72
N ARG A 50 -2.08 8.03 -2.28
CA ARG A 50 -2.43 9.45 -2.14
C ARG A 50 -2.80 9.82 -0.69
N SER A 51 -3.46 8.92 0.04
CA SER A 51 -3.91 9.16 1.41
C SER A 51 -2.76 9.28 2.42
N HIS A 52 -1.63 8.60 2.15
CA HIS A 52 -0.43 8.61 2.98
C HIS A 52 0.79 8.86 2.08
N PRO A 53 1.03 10.11 1.63
CA PRO A 53 2.06 10.42 0.64
C PRO A 53 3.49 10.17 1.15
N ASP A 54 3.68 10.17 2.47
CA ASP A 54 4.95 9.92 3.17
C ASP A 54 5.03 8.49 3.75
N ALA A 55 4.23 7.57 3.22
CA ALA A 55 4.22 6.17 3.60
C ALA A 55 4.11 5.25 2.38
N TRP A 56 4.36 3.98 2.60
CA TRP A 56 4.15 2.91 1.64
C TRP A 56 2.95 2.07 2.04
N SER A 57 2.18 1.65 1.04
CA SER A 57 1.20 0.58 1.25
C SER A 57 1.74 -0.70 0.66
N VAL A 58 2.04 -1.68 1.51
CA VAL A 58 2.52 -3.01 1.14
C VAL A 58 1.33 -3.97 1.06
N ASN A 59 1.35 -4.88 0.11
CA ASN A 59 0.32 -5.91 -0.02
C ASN A 59 0.56 -7.02 1.01
N LEU A 60 -0.35 -7.21 1.96
CA LEU A 60 -0.24 -8.30 2.95
C LEU A 60 -0.06 -9.67 2.30
N ARG A 61 -0.66 -9.88 1.12
CA ARG A 61 -0.59 -11.15 0.38
C ARG A 61 0.78 -11.43 -0.25
N CYS A 62 1.72 -10.48 -0.20
CA CYS A 62 3.07 -10.63 -0.70
C CYS A 62 4.10 -10.97 0.40
N PHE A 63 3.67 -11.13 1.65
CA PHE A 63 4.53 -11.63 2.71
C PHE A 63 4.59 -13.14 2.72
N ASP A 64 5.75 -13.69 3.10
CA ASP A 64 5.91 -15.11 3.31
C ASP A 64 5.09 -15.58 4.52
N ALA A 65 4.54 -16.79 4.43
CA ALA A 65 3.60 -17.32 5.43
C ALA A 65 4.24 -17.53 6.82
N ASP A 66 5.56 -17.58 6.90
CA ASP A 66 6.33 -17.83 8.12
C ASP A 66 6.69 -16.56 8.91
N GLN A 67 6.34 -15.37 8.40
CA GLN A 67 6.67 -14.08 9.04
C GLN A 67 5.87 -13.78 10.32
N GLY A 68 4.96 -14.68 10.74
CA GLY A 68 4.25 -14.56 12.02
C GLY A 68 3.34 -13.34 12.14
N LEU A 69 2.91 -12.77 11.01
CA LEU A 69 2.08 -11.56 11.00
C LEU A 69 0.70 -11.85 11.59
N SER A 70 0.35 -11.11 12.64
CA SER A 70 -0.99 -11.07 13.22
C SER A 70 -1.54 -9.66 13.17
N GLY A 71 -2.82 -9.49 12.82
CA GLY A 71 -3.45 -8.19 12.78
C GLY A 71 -4.96 -8.29 12.58
N ARG A 72 -5.62 -7.14 12.59
CA ARG A 72 -7.05 -7.02 12.31
C ARG A 72 -7.25 -6.45 10.92
N ILE A 73 -8.07 -7.12 10.10
CA ILE A 73 -8.55 -6.53 8.86
C ILE A 73 -9.70 -5.57 9.22
N ALA A 74 -9.54 -4.31 8.82
CA ALA A 74 -10.58 -3.30 8.93
C ALA A 74 -11.16 -3.01 7.54
N ASP A 75 -12.49 -2.95 7.46
CA ASP A 75 -13.16 -2.51 6.25
C ASP A 75 -13.04 -0.99 6.12
N PHE A 76 -12.90 -0.51 4.88
CA PHE A 76 -12.81 0.91 4.56
C PHE A 76 -14.00 1.33 3.69
N ASP A 77 -14.71 2.38 4.11
CA ASP A 77 -15.81 2.94 3.33
C ASP A 77 -15.26 3.83 2.20
N GLY A 78 -15.14 3.24 1.01
CA GLY A 78 -14.72 3.95 -0.20
C GLY A 78 -15.75 4.91 -0.76
N ALA A 79 -17.04 4.79 -0.40
CA ALA A 79 -18.09 5.69 -0.87
C ALA A 79 -18.08 7.02 -0.11
N ASN A 80 -17.78 6.99 1.19
CA ASN A 80 -17.69 8.17 2.06
C ASN A 80 -16.24 8.51 2.41
N TRP A 81 -15.41 8.69 1.38
CA TRP A 81 -13.94 8.75 1.50
C TRP A 81 -13.43 9.82 2.48
N GLU A 82 -13.93 11.07 2.44
CA GLU A 82 -13.44 12.12 3.34
C GLU A 82 -13.67 11.78 4.82
N ALA A 83 -14.86 11.24 5.13
CA ALA A 83 -15.22 10.86 6.49
C ALA A 83 -14.41 9.65 6.98
N ALA A 84 -14.19 8.65 6.12
CA ALA A 84 -13.41 7.47 6.44
C ALA A 84 -11.94 7.80 6.73
N MET A 85 -11.31 8.66 5.90
CA MET A 85 -9.93 9.10 6.13
C MET A 85 -9.76 9.92 7.41
N GLY A 86 -10.76 10.75 7.77
CA GLY A 86 -10.75 11.50 9.02
C GLY A 86 -10.80 10.62 10.27
N GLN A 87 -11.37 9.41 10.18
CA GLN A 87 -11.47 8.46 11.28
C GLN A 87 -10.17 7.66 11.48
N GLU A 88 -9.45 7.33 10.41
CA GLU A 88 -8.16 6.62 10.49
C GLU A 88 -7.09 7.42 11.25
N ALA A 89 -7.10 8.75 11.13
CA ALA A 89 -6.19 9.63 11.85
C ALA A 89 -6.34 9.59 13.39
N GLY A 90 -7.40 8.97 13.91
CA GLY A 90 -7.70 8.84 15.34
C GLY A 90 -7.46 7.44 15.94
N GLY A 91 -7.02 6.45 15.15
CA GLY A 91 -6.94 5.07 15.60
C GLY A 91 -5.72 4.33 15.07
N GLN A 92 -4.60 4.42 15.79
CA GLN A 92 -3.47 3.50 15.63
C GLN A 92 -3.27 2.71 16.92
N ALA A 93 -3.50 1.40 16.83
CA ALA A 93 -2.81 0.35 17.57
C ALA A 93 -2.83 -0.92 16.71
#